data_AF-A0A936T6Z0-F1
#
_entry.id   AF-A0A936T6Z0-F1
#
_cell.length_a   1.000
_cell.length_b   1.000
_cell.length_c   1.000
_cell.angle_alpha   90.00
_cell.angle_beta   90.00
_cell.angle_gamma   90.00
#
_symmetry.space_group_name_H-M   'P 1'
#
loop_
_entity.id
_entity.type
_entity.pdbx_description
1 polymer ?
#
loop_
_entity_poly.entity_id
_entity_poly.type
_entity_poly.pdbx_seq_one_letter_code
_entity_poly.pdbx_strand_id
1 'polypeptide(L)'
;MKKTLLALLLGSAGLGAQGQVILNVLEPANIAGSYSFTWADPGGGWGSPDLNDPLNALTDTLALATDGTVADSLCCNPLTNGQDVAGKIAVIYRGDCEFGVKALNAQNAGAVAVFIINREAGAPVAMGAGAQGANVTIPVAMITLEDGIEVEDELEAGTPVVAFLRFHQQLLPIQPECLPAGCAGGPGQRTTRLGVPERQ
;
A
#
# COMPACT_ATOMS: atom_id res chain seq x y z
N MET A 1 24.51 -33.19 52.12
CA MET A 1 24.94 -32.72 50.78
C MET A 1 23.87 -33.08 49.76
N LYS A 2 22.90 -32.19 49.48
CA LYS A 2 21.99 -32.31 48.32
C LYS A 2 21.82 -30.89 47.76
N LYS A 3 22.55 -30.61 46.68
CA LYS A 3 22.51 -29.35 45.95
C LYS A 3 21.38 -29.45 44.92
N THR A 4 20.20 -28.94 45.23
CA THR A 4 19.12 -28.81 44.24
C THR A 4 19.37 -27.57 43.40
N LEU A 5 19.72 -27.81 42.14
CA LEU A 5 20.09 -26.84 41.12
C LEU A 5 18.87 -25.97 40.75
N LEU A 6 19.07 -24.66 40.76
CA LEU A 6 18.14 -23.63 40.30
C LEU A 6 18.09 -23.65 38.76
N ALA A 7 16.98 -24.08 38.16
CA ALA A 7 16.76 -23.97 36.71
C ALA A 7 16.04 -22.63 36.43
N LEU A 8 16.83 -21.60 36.13
CA LEU A 8 16.33 -20.32 35.64
C LEU A 8 15.89 -20.51 34.17
N LEU A 9 14.60 -20.76 33.94
CA LEU A 9 14.01 -20.77 32.60
C LEU A 9 13.98 -19.33 32.07
N LEU A 10 15.01 -18.93 31.33
CA LEU A 10 14.94 -17.77 30.45
C LEU A 10 13.93 -18.11 29.34
N GLY A 11 12.70 -17.64 29.48
CA GLY A 11 11.75 -17.58 28.37
C GLY A 11 12.27 -16.56 27.36
N SER A 12 12.88 -17.01 26.27
CA SER A 12 13.22 -16.16 25.14
C SER A 12 11.93 -15.74 24.44
N ALA A 13 11.47 -14.50 24.67
CA ALA A 13 10.46 -13.88 23.84
C ALA A 13 11.06 -13.64 22.44
N GLY A 14 10.64 -14.42 21.44
CA GLY A 14 11.07 -14.21 20.07
C GLY A 14 10.27 -13.08 19.43
N LEU A 15 10.90 -11.97 19.03
CA LEU A 15 10.22 -10.96 18.23
C LEU A 15 9.90 -11.54 16.84
N GLY A 16 8.63 -11.77 16.56
CA GLY A 16 8.16 -12.02 15.20
C GLY A 16 7.90 -10.67 14.51
N ALA A 17 8.73 -10.27 13.56
CA ALA A 17 8.43 -9.15 12.69
C ALA A 17 7.50 -9.65 11.56
N GLN A 18 6.27 -9.15 11.51
CA GLN A 18 5.42 -9.27 10.34
C GLN A 18 5.58 -7.97 9.55
N GLY A 19 6.01 -8.07 8.30
CA GLY A 19 6.11 -6.93 7.40
C GLY A 19 5.07 -7.04 6.31
N GLN A 20 4.46 -5.92 5.94
CA GLN A 20 3.49 -5.84 4.87
C GLN A 20 3.79 -4.62 4.01
N VAL A 21 3.60 -4.75 2.69
CA VAL A 21 3.58 -3.59 1.80
C VAL A 21 2.33 -2.77 2.10
N ILE A 22 2.49 -1.46 2.22
CA ILE A 22 1.38 -0.52 2.45
C ILE A 22 1.38 0.56 1.38
N LEU A 23 0.18 0.92 0.94
CA LEU A 23 -0.09 2.08 0.10
C LEU A 23 -0.86 3.09 0.94
N ASN A 24 -0.34 4.31 1.04
CA ASN A 24 -1.03 5.40 1.72
C ASN A 24 -0.95 6.68 0.91
N VAL A 25 -2.05 7.43 0.92
CA VAL A 25 -2.09 8.82 0.49
C VAL A 25 -1.77 9.71 1.69
N LEU A 26 -0.86 10.65 1.52
CA LEU A 26 -0.42 11.61 2.54
C LEU A 26 -1.16 12.94 2.41
N GLU A 27 -1.37 13.36 1.18
CA GLU A 27 -1.96 14.65 0.83
C GLU A 27 -2.87 14.48 -0.39
N PRO A 28 -3.98 15.23 -0.46
CA PRO A 28 -4.50 16.15 0.55
C PRO A 28 -5.14 15.44 1.76
N ALA A 29 -5.26 16.14 2.89
CA ALA A 29 -5.64 15.55 4.18
C ALA A 29 -7.06 14.95 4.21
N ASN A 30 -7.95 15.34 3.30
CA ASN A 30 -9.31 14.83 3.20
C ASN A 30 -9.38 13.42 2.60
N ILE A 31 -8.39 13.03 1.79
CA ILE A 31 -8.26 11.66 1.23
C ILE A 31 -7.03 10.93 1.80
N ALA A 32 -6.38 11.50 2.82
CA ALA A 32 -5.20 10.87 3.42
C ALA A 32 -5.59 9.62 4.22
N GLY A 33 -4.90 8.51 3.98
CA GLY A 33 -5.21 7.24 4.62
C GLY A 33 -4.53 6.05 3.97
N SER A 34 -4.76 4.87 4.56
CA SER A 34 -4.33 3.58 4.01
C SER A 34 -5.37 3.07 3.02
N TYR A 35 -4.91 2.70 1.83
CA TYR A 35 -5.76 2.29 0.73
C TYR A 35 -5.71 0.77 0.58
N SER A 36 -6.81 0.16 0.17
CA SER A 36 -6.83 -1.26 -0.19
C SER A 36 -6.20 -1.42 -1.57
N PHE A 37 -5.18 -2.27 -1.69
CA PHE A 37 -4.45 -2.42 -2.94
C PHE A 37 -3.95 -3.86 -3.19
N THR A 38 -3.70 -4.16 -4.46
CA THR A 38 -2.81 -5.25 -4.89
C THR A 38 -1.62 -4.65 -5.63
N TRP A 39 -0.54 -5.39 -5.79
CA TRP A 39 0.64 -4.90 -6.49
C TRP A 39 1.22 -5.97 -7.41
N ALA A 40 2.02 -5.52 -8.38
CA ALA A 40 2.72 -6.37 -9.32
C ALA A 40 3.92 -7.03 -8.65
N ASP A 41 3.71 -8.20 -8.06
CA ASP A 41 4.77 -9.03 -7.48
C ASP A 41 5.66 -9.62 -8.60
N PRO A 42 6.99 -9.47 -8.53
CA PRO A 42 7.93 -10.07 -9.47
C PRO A 42 7.75 -11.60 -9.59
N GLY A 43 7.34 -12.27 -8.51
CA GLY A 43 6.99 -13.69 -8.51
C GLY A 43 5.82 -14.05 -9.43
N GLY A 44 4.99 -13.07 -9.83
CA GLY A 44 3.90 -13.19 -10.79
C GLY A 44 4.29 -13.03 -12.25
N GLY A 45 5.59 -12.96 -12.57
CA GLY A 45 6.09 -12.76 -13.94
C GLY A 45 6.24 -11.30 -14.34
N TRP A 46 6.20 -10.38 -13.37
CA TRP A 46 6.47 -8.96 -13.57
C TRP A 46 7.98 -8.66 -13.47
N GLY A 47 8.44 -7.64 -14.20
CA GLY A 47 9.80 -7.10 -14.06
C GLY A 47 9.93 -6.01 -13.00
N SER A 48 8.84 -5.71 -12.28
CA SER A 48 8.76 -4.64 -11.28
C SER A 48 9.73 -4.91 -10.14
N PRO A 49 10.08 -3.89 -9.35
CA PRO A 49 10.84 -4.10 -8.13
C PRO A 49 10.01 -4.84 -7.07
N ASP A 50 10.67 -5.64 -6.24
CA ASP A 50 10.03 -6.30 -5.09
C ASP A 50 9.77 -5.28 -3.98
N LEU A 51 8.49 -4.97 -3.74
CA LEU A 51 8.09 -4.00 -2.72
C LEU A 51 8.22 -4.52 -1.29
N ASN A 52 8.56 -5.79 -1.08
CA ASN A 52 8.94 -6.31 0.24
C ASN A 52 10.35 -5.89 0.65
N ASP A 53 11.18 -5.45 -0.30
CA ASP A 53 12.46 -4.82 0.01
C ASP A 53 12.22 -3.34 0.41
N PRO A 54 12.58 -2.92 1.64
CA PRO A 54 12.47 -1.53 2.06
C PRO A 54 13.17 -0.52 1.13
N LEU A 55 14.19 -0.96 0.37
CA LEU A 55 14.92 -0.12 -0.57
C LEU A 55 14.10 0.27 -1.80
N ASN A 56 13.03 -0.46 -2.10
CA ASN A 56 12.13 -0.19 -3.21
C ASN A 56 10.93 0.68 -2.82
N ALA A 57 10.99 1.31 -1.64
CA ALA A 57 9.98 2.27 -1.19
C ALA A 57 9.96 3.50 -2.10
N LEU A 58 8.75 3.95 -2.45
CA LEU A 58 8.51 5.12 -3.29
C LEU A 58 7.60 6.11 -2.57
N THR A 59 7.79 7.40 -2.80
CA THR A 59 6.88 8.46 -2.38
C THR A 59 6.92 9.58 -3.40
N ASP A 60 5.81 9.81 -4.09
CA ASP A 60 5.75 10.79 -5.16
C ASP A 60 4.32 11.32 -5.37
N THR A 61 4.22 12.40 -6.14
CA THR A 61 2.95 13.01 -6.53
C THR A 61 2.28 12.19 -7.64
N LEU A 62 0.95 12.13 -7.62
CA LEU A 62 0.14 11.46 -8.63
C LEU A 62 -0.17 12.40 -9.80
N ALA A 63 -0.31 11.82 -10.98
CA ALA A 63 -0.82 12.52 -12.15
C ALA A 63 -1.67 11.57 -13.00
N LEU A 64 -2.82 12.04 -13.46
CA LEU A 64 -3.65 11.31 -14.42
C LEU A 64 -2.85 11.14 -15.71
N ALA A 65 -2.64 9.90 -16.12
CA ALA A 65 -2.03 9.59 -17.40
C ALA A 65 -3.10 9.57 -18.48
N THR A 66 -2.78 10.11 -19.67
CA THR A 66 -3.66 10.04 -20.83
C THR A 66 -2.96 9.70 -22.14
N ASP A 67 -3.59 8.85 -22.93
CA ASP A 67 -3.23 8.52 -24.32
C ASP A 67 -4.05 9.31 -25.37
N GLY A 68 -4.79 10.34 -24.94
CA GLY A 68 -5.59 11.19 -25.82
C GLY A 68 -6.88 10.56 -26.33
N THR A 69 -7.21 9.33 -25.88
CA THR A 69 -8.55 8.76 -26.04
C THR A 69 -9.39 9.16 -24.81
N VAL A 70 -10.63 9.59 -25.05
CA VAL A 70 -11.52 10.33 -24.12
C VAL A 70 -11.62 9.76 -22.69
N ALA A 71 -11.80 10.69 -21.73
CA ALA A 71 -12.20 10.57 -20.31
C ALA A 71 -11.48 9.56 -19.39
N ASP A 72 -11.32 8.30 -19.79
CA ASP A 72 -11.00 7.22 -18.84
C ASP A 72 -9.62 6.61 -19.10
N SER A 73 -8.62 7.44 -19.41
CA SER A 73 -7.52 7.01 -20.28
C SER A 73 -6.96 5.64 -19.94
N LEU A 74 -7.25 4.72 -20.85
CA LEU A 74 -6.87 3.33 -20.71
C LEU A 74 -5.37 3.15 -20.93
N CYS A 75 -4.66 4.17 -21.44
CA CYS A 75 -3.22 4.12 -21.71
C CYS A 75 -2.81 2.88 -22.52
N CYS A 76 -3.67 2.45 -23.44
CA CYS A 76 -3.39 1.32 -24.31
C CYS A 76 -2.42 1.71 -25.44
N ASN A 77 -2.41 3.00 -25.78
CA ASN A 77 -1.47 3.62 -26.70
C ASN A 77 -0.42 4.43 -25.91
N PRO A 78 0.66 4.89 -26.57
CA PRO A 78 1.61 5.80 -25.96
C PRO A 78 0.91 7.04 -25.39
N LEU A 79 1.33 7.46 -24.20
CA LEU A 79 0.76 8.62 -23.50
C LEU A 79 1.01 9.90 -24.33
N THR A 80 0.00 10.77 -24.38
CA THR A 80 0.07 12.09 -25.01
C THR A 80 0.50 13.16 -24.02
N ASN A 81 0.29 12.95 -22.71
CA ASN A 81 0.65 13.87 -21.64
C ASN A 81 1.90 13.45 -20.86
N GLY A 82 2.87 12.82 -21.53
CA GLY A 82 4.06 12.28 -20.85
C GLY A 82 4.84 13.30 -20.01
N GLN A 83 4.81 14.59 -20.37
CA GLN A 83 5.44 15.65 -19.57
C GLN A 83 4.78 15.86 -18.20
N ASP A 84 3.48 15.59 -18.08
CA ASP A 84 2.74 15.75 -16.82
C ASP A 84 2.98 14.58 -15.86
N VAL A 85 3.32 13.42 -16.41
CA VAL A 85 3.50 12.14 -15.71
C VAL A 85 4.98 11.81 -15.44
N ALA A 86 5.91 12.40 -16.19
CA ALA A 86 7.34 12.18 -16.01
C ALA A 86 7.79 12.53 -14.58
N GLY A 87 8.46 11.59 -13.90
CA GLY A 87 8.89 11.74 -12.52
C GLY A 87 7.78 11.63 -11.48
N LYS A 88 6.57 11.19 -11.85
CA LYS A 88 5.40 11.07 -10.98
C LYS A 88 4.79 9.66 -11.03
N ILE A 89 3.82 9.41 -10.15
CA ILE A 89 3.02 8.20 -10.15
C ILE A 89 1.89 8.37 -11.17
N ALA A 90 1.89 7.56 -12.23
CA ALA A 90 0.85 7.58 -13.25
C ALA A 90 -0.43 6.92 -12.74
N VAL A 91 -1.56 7.61 -12.80
CA VAL A 91 -2.88 7.06 -12.47
C VAL A 91 -3.60 6.69 -13.76
N ILE A 92 -4.03 5.43 -13.87
CA ILE A 92 -4.58 4.83 -15.10
C ILE A 92 -5.79 3.99 -14.74
N TYR A 93 -6.83 3.99 -15.58
CA TYR A 93 -7.97 3.10 -15.40
C TYR A 93 -7.70 1.68 -15.93
N ARG A 94 -8.17 0.67 -15.18
CA ARG A 94 -8.32 -0.71 -15.70
C ARG A 94 -9.25 -0.67 -16.92
N GLY A 95 -9.04 -1.55 -17.90
CA GLY A 95 -9.94 -1.67 -19.04
C GLY A 95 -9.39 -2.58 -20.12
N ASP A 96 -9.53 -2.17 -21.37
CA ASP A 96 -9.50 -3.06 -22.54
C ASP A 96 -8.14 -3.68 -22.90
N CYS A 97 -7.03 -3.13 -22.38
CA CYS A 97 -5.69 -3.65 -22.61
C CYS A 97 -5.05 -4.22 -21.34
N GLU A 98 -4.05 -5.06 -21.54
CA GLU A 98 -3.31 -5.74 -20.48
C GLU A 98 -2.61 -4.75 -19.54
N PHE A 99 -2.56 -5.10 -18.24
CA PHE A 99 -1.91 -4.27 -17.21
C PHE A 99 -0.44 -3.98 -17.52
N GLY A 100 0.29 -4.99 -18.05
CA GLY A 100 1.68 -4.83 -18.45
C GLY A 100 1.88 -3.79 -19.56
N VAL A 101 0.96 -3.71 -20.54
CA VAL A 101 1.03 -2.71 -21.62
C VAL A 101 0.82 -1.30 -21.06
N LYS A 102 -0.19 -1.13 -20.19
CA LYS A 102 -0.48 0.15 -19.53
C LYS A 102 0.73 0.65 -18.75
N ALA A 103 1.31 -0.22 -17.92
CA ALA A 103 2.45 0.12 -17.10
C ALA A 103 3.70 0.41 -17.93
N LEU A 104 3.93 -0.34 -19.01
CA LEU A 104 5.04 -0.11 -19.93
C LEU A 104 4.90 1.23 -20.66
N ASN A 105 3.69 1.61 -21.08
CA ASN A 105 3.45 2.89 -21.73
C ASN A 105 3.71 4.07 -20.77
N ALA A 106 3.27 3.97 -19.52
CA ALA A 106 3.55 4.98 -18.50
C ALA A 106 5.05 5.06 -18.16
N GLN A 107 5.73 3.91 -18.04
CA GLN A 107 7.18 3.85 -17.87
C GLN A 107 7.91 4.55 -19.02
N ASN A 108 7.51 4.28 -20.26
CA ASN A 108 8.12 4.90 -21.45
C ASN A 108 7.89 6.42 -21.48
N ALA A 109 6.82 6.91 -20.84
CA ALA A 109 6.57 8.33 -20.65
C ALA A 109 7.35 8.94 -19.47
N GLY A 110 8.10 8.13 -18.71
CA GLY A 110 8.95 8.57 -17.60
C GLY A 110 8.28 8.50 -16.22
N ALA A 111 7.17 7.78 -16.07
CA ALA A 111 6.56 7.54 -14.76
C ALA A 111 7.51 6.76 -13.84
N VAL A 112 7.45 7.04 -12.53
CA VAL A 112 8.25 6.33 -11.51
C VAL A 112 7.48 5.18 -10.85
N ALA A 113 6.15 5.20 -10.92
CA ALA A 113 5.26 4.08 -10.60
C ALA A 113 3.91 4.26 -11.30
N VAL A 114 3.07 3.24 -11.23
CA VAL A 114 1.75 3.21 -11.85
C VAL A 114 0.70 2.74 -10.86
N PHE A 115 -0.35 3.52 -10.68
CA PHE A 115 -1.56 3.15 -9.95
C PHE A 115 -2.67 2.88 -10.94
N ILE A 116 -3.23 1.67 -10.88
CA ILE A 116 -4.33 1.24 -11.73
C ILE A 116 -5.62 1.28 -10.92
N ILE A 117 -6.60 2.06 -11.36
CA ILE A 117 -7.91 2.14 -10.73
C ILE A 117 -8.77 1.00 -11.26
N ASN A 118 -9.35 0.19 -10.36
CA ASN A 118 -10.31 -0.84 -10.76
C ASN A 118 -11.61 -0.20 -11.30
N ARG A 119 -12.32 -0.85 -12.23
CA ARG A 119 -13.62 -0.35 -12.74
C ARG A 119 -14.83 -1.04 -12.11
N GLU A 120 -14.60 -2.07 -11.31
CA GLU A 120 -15.62 -2.83 -10.62
C GLU A 120 -15.57 -2.46 -9.14
N ALA A 121 -16.74 -2.23 -8.53
CA ALA A 121 -16.82 -1.97 -7.10
C ALA A 121 -16.29 -3.16 -6.29
N GLY A 122 -15.62 -2.85 -5.19
CA GLY A 122 -15.07 -3.86 -4.28
C GLY A 122 -13.54 -4.02 -4.37
N ALA A 123 -13.06 -5.15 -3.83
CA ALA A 123 -11.63 -5.35 -3.59
C ALA A 123 -10.81 -5.35 -4.90
N PRO A 124 -9.57 -4.82 -4.88
CA PRO A 124 -8.68 -4.87 -6.03
C PRO A 124 -8.34 -6.32 -6.40
N VAL A 125 -8.15 -6.57 -7.70
CA VAL A 125 -7.84 -7.90 -8.22
C VAL A 125 -6.34 -8.09 -8.39
N ALA A 126 -5.86 -9.34 -8.35
CA ALA A 126 -4.47 -9.62 -8.69
C ALA A 126 -4.21 -9.31 -10.17
N MET A 127 -3.19 -8.50 -10.45
CA MET A 127 -2.84 -8.11 -11.81
C MET A 127 -1.97 -9.16 -12.49
N GLY A 128 -2.44 -9.69 -13.61
CA GLY A 128 -1.61 -10.52 -14.49
C GLY A 128 -0.59 -9.68 -15.26
N ALA A 129 0.66 -10.13 -15.32
CA ALA A 129 1.74 -9.47 -16.06
C ALA A 129 1.45 -9.31 -17.56
N GLY A 130 0.71 -10.26 -18.15
CA GLY A 130 0.46 -10.28 -19.59
C GLY A 130 1.76 -10.46 -20.39
N ALA A 131 1.74 -10.09 -21.66
CA ALA A 131 2.90 -10.23 -22.54
C ALA A 131 4.02 -9.22 -22.25
N GLN A 132 3.68 -8.06 -21.65
CA GLN A 132 4.60 -6.93 -21.47
C GLN A 132 5.05 -6.71 -20.03
N GLY A 133 4.44 -7.37 -19.03
CA GLY A 133 4.74 -7.11 -17.62
C GLY A 133 6.19 -7.40 -17.22
N ALA A 134 6.88 -8.32 -17.90
CA ALA A 134 8.30 -8.60 -17.69
C ALA A 134 9.23 -7.42 -18.08
N ASN A 135 8.76 -6.49 -18.91
CA ASN A 135 9.51 -5.31 -19.37
C ASN A 135 9.26 -4.07 -18.49
N VAL A 136 8.34 -4.17 -17.53
CA VAL A 136 8.00 -3.08 -16.60
C VAL A 136 8.95 -3.13 -15.43
N THR A 137 9.79 -2.12 -15.25
CA THR A 137 10.80 -1.99 -14.20
C THR A 137 10.42 -1.00 -13.10
N ILE A 138 9.20 -0.48 -13.14
CA ILE A 138 8.64 0.45 -12.13
C ILE A 138 7.57 -0.27 -11.29
N PRO A 139 7.34 0.15 -10.03
CA PRO A 139 6.26 -0.39 -9.22
C PRO A 139 4.88 -0.19 -9.88
N VAL A 140 4.04 -1.20 -9.79
CA VAL A 140 2.63 -1.12 -10.22
C VAL A 140 1.74 -1.57 -9.07
N ALA A 141 0.76 -0.75 -8.73
CA ALA A 141 -0.27 -1.07 -7.75
C ALA A 141 -1.65 -0.90 -8.39
N MET A 142 -2.64 -1.64 -7.88
CA MET A 142 -4.05 -1.45 -8.21
C MET A 142 -4.81 -1.07 -6.96
N ILE A 143 -5.66 -0.06 -7.07
CA ILE A 143 -6.55 0.42 -5.99
C ILE A 143 -8.02 0.16 -6.35
N THR A 144 -8.89 0.36 -5.38
CA THR A 144 -10.35 0.22 -5.56
C THR A 144 -10.90 1.29 -6.51
N LEU A 145 -12.12 1.08 -6.99
CA LEU A 145 -12.81 2.10 -7.78
C LEU A 145 -13.13 3.32 -6.91
N GLU A 146 -13.60 3.09 -5.69
CA GLU A 146 -14.02 4.11 -4.75
C GLU A 146 -12.86 5.06 -4.40
N ASP A 147 -11.71 4.49 -4.01
CA ASP A 147 -10.49 5.25 -3.72
C ASP A 147 -9.95 5.98 -4.97
N GLY A 148 -10.09 5.36 -6.15
CA GLY A 148 -9.64 5.93 -7.41
C GLY A 148 -10.43 7.15 -7.85
N ILE A 149 -11.75 7.16 -7.63
CA ILE A 149 -12.61 8.32 -7.92
C ILE A 149 -12.21 9.51 -7.03
N GLU A 150 -11.99 9.29 -5.74
CA GLU A 150 -11.56 10.37 -4.83
C GLU A 150 -10.20 10.97 -5.24
N VAL A 151 -9.27 10.13 -5.69
CA VAL A 151 -7.98 10.59 -6.23
C VAL A 151 -8.15 11.36 -7.53
N GLU A 152 -8.99 10.88 -8.45
CA GLU A 152 -9.26 11.57 -9.71
C GLU A 152 -9.90 12.95 -9.46
N ASP A 153 -10.91 13.03 -8.60
CA ASP A 153 -11.60 14.28 -8.27
C ASP A 153 -10.62 15.36 -7.75
N GLU A 154 -9.67 14.98 -6.90
CA GLU A 154 -8.63 15.90 -6.40
C GLU A 154 -7.63 16.32 -7.49
N LEU A 155 -7.24 15.39 -8.37
CA LEU A 155 -6.35 15.69 -9.48
C LEU A 155 -7.01 16.61 -10.52
N GLU A 156 -8.30 16.41 -10.80
CA GLU A 156 -9.10 17.28 -11.67
C GLU A 156 -9.33 18.67 -11.05
N ALA A 157 -9.47 18.74 -9.73
CA ALA A 157 -9.52 20.00 -8.99
C ALA A 157 -8.17 20.75 -8.99
N GLY A 158 -7.09 20.12 -9.45
CA GLY A 158 -5.74 20.68 -9.48
C GLY A 158 -5.02 20.61 -8.13
N THR A 159 -5.52 19.81 -7.18
CA THR A 159 -4.86 19.54 -5.91
C THR A 159 -3.77 18.50 -6.11
N PRO A 160 -2.51 18.75 -5.68
CA PRO A 160 -1.48 17.73 -5.74
C PRO A 160 -1.79 16.61 -4.75
N VAL A 161 -1.89 15.38 -5.25
CA VAL A 161 -2.05 14.18 -4.43
C VAL A 161 -0.69 13.51 -4.27
N VAL A 162 -0.25 13.27 -3.03
CA VAL A 162 1.04 12.61 -2.73
C VAL A 162 0.77 11.27 -2.09
N ALA A 163 1.32 10.19 -2.65
CA ALA A 163 1.22 8.86 -2.08
C ALA A 163 2.58 8.24 -1.83
N PHE A 164 2.64 7.31 -0.89
CA PHE A 164 3.78 6.44 -0.70
C PHE A 164 3.39 4.97 -0.80
N LEU A 165 4.33 4.18 -1.34
CA LEU A 165 4.25 2.74 -1.48
C LEU A 165 5.52 2.15 -0.89
N ARG A 166 5.43 1.44 0.25
CA ARG A 166 6.62 0.91 0.94
C ARG A 166 6.34 -0.35 1.71
N PHE A 167 7.39 -1.11 1.98
CA PHE A 167 7.38 -2.13 3.03
C PHE A 167 7.32 -1.47 4.41
N HIS A 168 6.32 -1.85 5.21
CA HIS A 168 6.24 -1.47 6.61
C HIS A 168 6.48 -2.70 7.50
N GLN A 169 7.58 -2.67 8.25
CA GLN A 169 7.83 -3.63 9.31
C GLN A 169 7.11 -3.18 10.57
N GLN A 170 6.00 -3.85 10.90
CA GLN A 170 5.33 -3.61 12.16
C GLN A 170 5.96 -4.50 13.23
N LEU A 171 6.72 -3.88 14.14
CA LEU A 171 7.19 -4.55 15.36
C LEU A 171 6.01 -4.68 16.32
N LEU A 172 5.23 -5.75 16.18
CA LEU A 172 4.27 -6.12 17.22
C LEU A 172 4.99 -6.92 18.32
N PRO A 173 4.75 -6.62 19.61
CA PRO A 173 5.12 -7.56 20.66
C PRO A 173 4.24 -8.80 20.49
N ILE A 174 4.87 -9.96 20.25
CA ILE A 174 4.18 -11.24 20.30
C ILE A 174 3.55 -11.38 21.69
N GLN A 175 2.23 -11.23 21.79
CA GLN A 175 1.52 -11.62 23.01
C GLN A 175 1.60 -13.15 23.03
N PRO A 176 2.19 -13.79 24.05
CA PRO A 176 2.11 -15.25 24.14
C PRO A 176 0.63 -15.58 24.23
N GLU A 177 0.13 -16.42 23.32
CA GLU A 177 -1.20 -16.95 23.45
C GLU A 177 -1.38 -17.53 24.85
N CYS A 178 -2.53 -17.26 25.46
CA CYS A 178 -3.03 -17.98 26.62
C CYS A 178 -2.86 -19.49 26.39
N LEU A 179 -1.80 -20.08 26.97
CA LEU A 179 -1.73 -21.52 27.13
C LEU A 179 -2.88 -21.95 28.06
N PRO A 180 -3.64 -23.00 27.72
CA PRO A 180 -4.84 -23.37 28.46
C PRO A 180 -4.44 -24.10 29.74
N ALA A 181 -4.18 -23.33 30.81
CA ALA A 181 -4.24 -23.83 32.18
C ALA A 181 -4.46 -22.66 33.14
N GLY A 182 -5.74 -22.29 33.32
CA GLY A 182 -6.18 -21.55 34.50
C GLY A 182 -6.32 -20.05 34.32
N CYS A 183 -7.42 -19.64 33.68
CA CYS A 183 -8.11 -18.41 34.09
C CYS A 183 -8.49 -18.56 35.58
N ALA A 184 -7.63 -18.12 36.49
CA ALA A 184 -7.92 -18.03 37.91
C ALA A 184 -7.87 -16.56 38.33
N GLY A 185 -9.08 -16.01 38.52
CA GLY A 185 -9.43 -14.87 39.37
C GLY A 185 -8.41 -13.74 39.54
N GLY A 186 -8.64 -12.61 38.90
CA GLY A 186 -8.07 -11.35 39.36
C GLY A 186 -8.69 -10.93 40.71
N PRO A 187 -7.91 -10.24 41.55
CA PRO A 187 -8.48 -9.21 42.40
C PRO A 187 -7.84 -7.85 42.06
N GLY A 188 -8.70 -6.94 41.62
CA GLY A 188 -8.53 -5.51 41.88
C GLY A 188 -7.49 -4.78 41.03
N GLN A 189 -7.99 -3.96 40.10
CA GLN A 189 -7.72 -2.53 40.16
C GLN A 189 -8.87 -1.76 39.49
N ARG A 190 -9.77 -1.33 40.37
CA ARG A 190 -10.69 -0.22 40.13
C ARG A 190 -9.87 1.08 40.26
N THR A 191 -10.35 2.15 39.62
CA THR A 191 -9.84 3.55 39.60
C THR A 191 -8.83 3.80 38.47
N THR A 192 -9.10 4.69 37.51
CA THR A 192 -9.27 6.13 37.74
C THR A 192 -10.16 6.76 36.65
N ARG A 193 -11.31 7.33 37.02
CA ARG A 193 -11.98 8.37 36.21
C ARG A 193 -11.22 9.67 36.45
N LEU A 194 -10.60 10.23 35.43
CA LEU A 194 -10.16 11.63 35.43
C LEU A 194 -11.41 12.53 35.46
N GLY A 195 -11.59 13.29 36.53
CA GLY A 195 -12.52 14.40 36.61
C GLY A 195 -11.75 15.72 36.53
N VAL A 196 -12.05 16.50 35.50
CA VAL A 196 -11.62 17.89 35.31
C VAL A 196 -12.41 18.78 36.29
N PRO A 197 -11.82 19.80 36.94
CA PRO A 197 -12.58 20.75 37.73
C PRO A 197 -13.06 21.91 36.83
N GLU A 198 -14.38 22.04 36.64
CA GLU A 198 -14.98 23.28 36.12
C GLU A 198 -15.32 24.22 37.27
N ARG A 199 -14.87 25.47 37.10
CA ARG A 199 -15.31 26.64 37.88
C ARG A 199 -16.74 26.99 37.48
N GLN A 200 -17.59 27.28 38.46
CA GLN A 200 -18.25 28.57 38.70
C GLN A 200 -18.95 28.53 40.05
#